data_AF-A0A1C7NUQ1-F1
#
_entry.id   AF-A0A1C7NUQ1-F1
#
_cell.length_a   1.000
_cell.length_b   1.000
_cell.length_c   1.000
_cell.angle_alpha   90.00
_cell.angle_beta   90.00
_cell.angle_gamma   90.00
#
_symmetry.space_group_name_H-M   'P 1'
#
loop_
_entity.id
_entity.type
_entity.pdbx_description
1 polymer ?
#
loop_
_entity_poly.entity_id
_entity_poly.type
_entity_poly.pdbx_seq_one_letter_code
_entity_poly.pdbx_strand_id
1 'polypeptide(L)'
;MTTVIDGKQVAASVIDAVKTASQALTEETGVKTGLAVVIVGNDPASHAYVSSKSKMAKECGFTSVQHTLPEETTQEELAALVQTLNNDASLHGILVQLPLPKHLNSEPIIQSILPEKDVDGLHVVNAGKLATGDLDGGLVSCTPAGAMVFVKRTHGEDLSGLNAVVIGRSNLFGKPMAQLLLAANATVTIAHSRTKDLAAVCRNADILVAAVGRPEMVKADWVKPGATVIDVGINRIAAPERGDGKTRLVGDVAFAECAEVAAVITPVPGGVGPMTIAMLMANTVIAAYRKAGKTAPKF
;
A
#
# COMPACT_ATOMS: atom_id res chain seq x y z
N MET A 1 21.08 13.82 -13.88
CA MET A 1 20.57 14.37 -12.60
C MET A 1 19.29 13.60 -12.29
N THR A 2 19.22 12.91 -11.15
CA THR A 2 18.04 12.12 -10.79
C THR A 2 17.00 12.97 -10.09
N THR A 3 15.72 12.62 -10.27
CA THR A 3 14.61 13.21 -9.52
C THR A 3 14.24 12.28 -8.36
N VAL A 4 14.35 12.76 -7.13
CA VAL A 4 13.93 12.00 -5.94
C VAL A 4 12.46 12.31 -5.66
N ILE A 5 11.62 11.27 -5.60
CA ILE A 5 10.19 11.44 -5.31
C ILE A 5 10.00 11.69 -3.81
N ASP A 6 9.41 12.84 -3.47
CA ASP A 6 8.96 13.11 -2.09
C ASP A 6 7.59 12.45 -1.85
N GLY A 7 7.61 11.20 -1.41
CA GLY A 7 6.39 10.44 -1.11
C GLY A 7 5.58 11.02 0.05
N LYS A 8 6.19 11.80 0.95
CA LYS A 8 5.43 12.50 2.01
C LYS A 8 4.61 13.64 1.43
N GLN A 9 5.20 14.43 0.53
CA GLN A 9 4.49 15.51 -0.15
C GLN A 9 3.35 14.97 -1.01
N VAL A 10 3.60 13.89 -1.76
CA VAL A 10 2.56 13.22 -2.57
C VAL A 10 1.44 12.70 -1.67
N ALA A 11 1.77 12.00 -0.57
CA ALA A 11 0.78 11.49 0.37
C ALA A 11 -0.06 12.62 0.99
N ALA A 12 0.54 13.76 1.33
CA ALA A 12 -0.19 14.92 1.83
C ALA A 12 -1.23 15.42 0.81
N SER A 13 -0.86 15.50 -0.48
CA SER A 13 -1.80 15.92 -1.52
C SER A 13 -2.98 14.96 -1.69
N VAL A 14 -2.75 13.64 -1.54
CA VAL A 14 -3.82 12.64 -1.55
C VAL A 14 -4.73 12.81 -0.33
N ILE A 15 -4.15 13.02 0.86
CA ILE A 15 -4.92 13.25 2.10
C ILE A 15 -5.80 14.50 1.99
N ASP A 16 -5.33 15.58 1.37
CA ASP A 16 -6.13 16.79 1.19
C ASP A 16 -7.30 16.57 0.23
N ALA A 17 -7.10 15.80 -0.84
CA ALA A 17 -8.19 15.36 -1.71
C ALA A 17 -9.20 14.47 -0.96
N VAL A 18 -8.71 13.56 -0.11
CA VAL A 18 -9.54 12.67 0.73
C VAL A 18 -10.40 13.48 1.71
N LYS A 19 -9.82 14.47 2.39
CA LYS A 19 -10.56 15.39 3.28
C LYS A 19 -11.68 16.09 2.54
N THR A 20 -11.36 16.65 1.38
CA THR A 20 -12.32 17.38 0.54
C THR A 20 -13.47 16.46 0.13
N ALA A 21 -13.17 15.23 -0.33
CA ALA A 21 -14.18 14.27 -0.73
C ALA A 21 -15.03 13.77 0.46
N SER A 22 -14.43 13.49 1.61
CA SER A 22 -15.18 13.03 2.79
C SER A 22 -16.13 14.10 3.32
N GLN A 23 -15.69 15.37 3.30
CA GLN A 23 -16.54 16.51 3.64
C GLN A 23 -17.69 16.64 2.65
N ALA A 24 -17.42 16.63 1.35
CA ALA A 24 -18.45 16.72 0.31
C ALA A 24 -19.50 15.60 0.43
N LEU A 25 -19.06 14.35 0.68
CA LEU A 25 -19.98 13.24 0.91
C LEU A 25 -20.91 13.50 2.10
N THR A 26 -20.34 13.99 3.21
CA THR A 26 -21.10 14.29 4.43
C THR A 26 -22.12 15.41 4.18
N GLU A 27 -21.72 16.48 3.49
CA GLU A 27 -22.61 17.61 3.16
C GLU A 27 -23.74 17.21 2.21
N GLU A 28 -23.46 16.38 1.21
CA GLU A 28 -24.44 15.96 0.21
C GLU A 28 -25.42 14.89 0.70
N THR A 29 -25.00 14.01 1.60
CA THR A 29 -25.75 12.79 1.93
C THR A 29 -26.01 12.60 3.42
N GLY A 30 -25.33 13.34 4.29
CA GLY A 30 -25.29 13.10 5.73
C GLY A 30 -24.47 11.88 6.14
N VAL A 31 -23.91 11.11 5.19
CA VAL A 31 -23.09 9.93 5.48
C VAL A 31 -21.68 10.36 5.89
N LYS A 32 -21.32 10.07 7.14
CA LYS A 32 -19.96 10.27 7.64
C LYS A 32 -19.11 9.02 7.43
N THR A 33 -17.98 9.16 6.76
CA THR A 33 -17.05 8.04 6.49
C THR A 33 -16.58 7.38 7.80
N GLY A 34 -16.98 6.14 8.07
CA GLY A 34 -16.47 5.30 9.17
C GLY A 34 -15.36 4.31 8.79
N LEU A 35 -14.35 4.17 9.65
CA LEU A 35 -13.24 3.21 9.58
C LEU A 35 -13.04 2.50 10.92
N ALA A 36 -13.04 1.17 10.93
CA ALA A 36 -12.63 0.37 12.07
C ALA A 36 -11.20 -0.18 11.88
N VAL A 37 -10.40 -0.10 12.93
CA VAL A 37 -9.05 -0.65 12.98
C VAL A 37 -8.95 -1.65 14.14
N VAL A 38 -8.52 -2.87 13.83
CA VAL A 38 -8.33 -3.95 14.80
C VAL A 38 -6.83 -4.23 14.92
N ILE A 39 -6.32 -4.26 16.15
CA ILE A 39 -4.96 -4.69 16.48
C ILE A 39 -5.02 -5.79 17.54
N VAL A 40 -4.18 -6.81 17.39
CA VAL A 40 -4.10 -7.94 18.32
C VAL A 40 -2.67 -8.04 18.85
N GLY A 41 -2.53 -8.04 20.18
CA GLY A 41 -1.25 -8.11 20.87
C GLY A 41 -0.54 -6.76 21.06
N ASN A 42 0.73 -6.83 21.46
CA ASN A 42 1.46 -5.71 22.05
C ASN A 42 2.70 -5.27 21.25
N ASP A 43 2.81 -5.64 19.97
CA ASP A 43 3.95 -5.25 19.13
C ASP A 43 4.04 -3.70 19.01
N PRO A 44 5.10 -3.05 19.54
CA PRO A 44 5.17 -1.59 19.58
C PRO A 44 5.14 -0.93 18.22
N ALA A 45 5.68 -1.59 17.18
CA ALA A 45 5.66 -1.06 15.83
C ALA A 45 4.23 -1.03 15.26
N SER A 46 3.46 -2.09 15.49
CA SER A 46 2.04 -2.19 15.12
C SER A 46 1.20 -1.13 15.82
N HIS A 47 1.43 -0.89 17.12
CA HIS A 47 0.74 0.17 17.87
C HIS A 47 1.03 1.57 17.34
N ALA A 48 2.29 1.87 16.98
CA ALA A 48 2.66 3.15 16.38
C ALA A 48 2.01 3.36 15.00
N TYR A 49 1.96 2.31 14.18
CA TYR A 49 1.30 2.34 12.87
C TYR A 49 -0.21 2.55 13.00
N VAL A 50 -0.87 1.81 13.89
CA VAL A 50 -2.32 1.94 14.13
C VAL A 50 -2.66 3.33 14.68
N SER A 51 -1.89 3.82 15.62
CA SER A 51 -2.06 5.19 16.15
C SER A 51 -1.98 6.24 15.05
N SER A 52 -1.05 6.07 14.09
CA SER A 52 -0.91 6.95 12.93
C SER A 52 -2.12 6.89 12.00
N LYS A 53 -2.67 5.69 11.77
CA LYS A 53 -3.88 5.49 10.96
C LYS A 53 -5.12 6.09 11.62
N SER A 54 -5.32 5.86 12.92
CA SER A 54 -6.42 6.44 13.70
C SER A 54 -6.34 7.97 13.74
N LYS A 55 -5.13 8.53 13.87
CA LYS A 55 -4.91 9.98 13.78
C LYS A 55 -5.28 10.52 12.39
N MET A 56 -4.79 9.89 11.33
CA MET A 56 -5.07 10.32 9.96
C MET A 56 -6.56 10.24 9.62
N ALA A 57 -7.26 9.19 10.07
CA ALA A 57 -8.70 9.06 9.90
C ALA A 57 -9.46 10.23 10.55
N LYS A 58 -9.06 10.63 11.76
CA LYS A 58 -9.63 11.82 12.43
C LYS A 58 -9.33 13.11 11.67
N GLU A 59 -8.11 13.26 11.17
CA GLU A 59 -7.74 14.42 10.33
C GLU A 59 -8.53 14.48 9.01
N CYS A 60 -8.95 13.33 8.48
CA CYS A 60 -9.82 13.23 7.31
C CYS A 60 -11.31 13.43 7.62
N GLY A 61 -11.68 13.66 8.89
CA GLY A 61 -13.08 13.82 9.30
C GLY A 61 -13.85 12.52 9.52
N PHE A 62 -13.17 11.37 9.57
CA PHE A 62 -13.83 10.07 9.68
C PHE A 62 -14.33 9.80 11.10
N THR A 63 -15.34 8.94 11.20
CA THR A 63 -15.62 8.19 12.43
C THR A 63 -14.63 7.04 12.53
N SER A 64 -13.67 7.12 13.45
CA SER A 64 -12.67 6.06 13.63
C SER A 64 -12.93 5.27 14.91
N VAL A 65 -13.06 3.95 14.77
CA VAL A 65 -13.19 3.00 15.89
C VAL A 65 -11.94 2.15 15.94
N GLN A 66 -11.31 2.05 17.12
CA GLN A 66 -10.13 1.21 17.31
C GLN A 66 -10.44 0.11 18.33
N HIS A 67 -10.17 -1.14 17.94
CA HIS A 67 -10.24 -2.30 18.81
C HIS A 67 -8.82 -2.80 19.09
N THR A 68 -8.40 -2.70 20.35
CA THR A 68 -7.14 -3.28 20.83
C THR A 68 -7.48 -4.57 21.57
N LEU A 69 -7.11 -5.69 20.98
CA LEU A 69 -7.31 -7.02 21.51
C LEU A 69 -6.00 -7.55 22.12
N PRO A 70 -6.08 -8.34 23.20
CA PRO A 70 -4.90 -8.89 23.82
C PRO A 70 -4.22 -9.95 22.94
N GLU A 71 -2.98 -10.34 23.28
CA GLU A 71 -2.22 -11.30 22.48
C GLU A 71 -2.85 -12.69 22.52
N GLU A 72 -3.47 -13.08 23.64
CA GLU A 72 -4.12 -14.37 23.84
C GLU A 72 -5.47 -14.53 23.11
N THR A 73 -5.94 -13.50 22.39
CA THR A 73 -7.18 -13.57 21.61
C THR A 73 -7.21 -14.79 20.71
N THR A 74 -8.34 -15.48 20.70
CA THR A 74 -8.57 -16.69 19.89
C THR A 74 -8.99 -16.34 18.46
N GLN A 75 -8.88 -17.33 17.58
CA GLN A 75 -9.30 -17.19 16.18
C GLN A 75 -10.80 -16.86 16.09
N GLU A 76 -11.60 -17.50 16.94
CA GLU A 76 -13.05 -17.36 17.00
C GLU A 76 -13.46 -15.98 17.52
N GLU A 77 -12.80 -15.47 18.56
CA GLU A 77 -13.04 -14.12 19.10
C GLU A 77 -12.76 -13.03 18.06
N LEU A 78 -11.62 -13.13 17.37
CA LEU A 78 -11.26 -12.19 16.32
C LEU A 78 -12.23 -12.24 15.14
N ALA A 79 -12.63 -13.44 14.71
CA ALA A 79 -13.62 -13.62 13.65
C ALA A 79 -15.00 -13.06 14.05
N ALA A 80 -15.43 -13.27 15.29
CA ALA A 80 -16.69 -12.73 15.80
C ALA A 80 -16.69 -11.19 15.85
N LEU A 81 -15.57 -10.58 16.22
CA LEU A 81 -15.41 -9.13 16.15
C LEU A 81 -15.53 -8.64 14.69
N VAL A 82 -14.77 -9.23 13.76
CA VAL A 82 -14.84 -8.85 12.34
C VAL A 82 -16.27 -8.98 11.80
N GLN A 83 -16.99 -10.04 12.18
CA GLN A 83 -18.39 -10.21 11.80
C GLN A 83 -19.29 -9.10 12.36
N THR A 84 -19.05 -8.65 13.59
CA THR A 84 -19.76 -7.51 14.18
C THR A 84 -19.51 -6.22 13.37
N LEU A 85 -18.25 -5.97 13.00
CA LEU A 85 -17.86 -4.81 12.20
C LEU A 85 -18.41 -4.85 10.77
N ASN A 86 -18.51 -6.04 10.17
CA ASN A 86 -19.15 -6.24 8.88
C ASN A 86 -20.63 -5.81 8.91
N ASN A 87 -21.34 -6.11 10.00
CA ASN A 87 -22.76 -5.80 10.15
C ASN A 87 -23.03 -4.34 10.56
N ASP A 88 -22.02 -3.60 11.03
CA ASP A 88 -22.18 -2.20 11.39
C ASP A 88 -22.28 -1.31 10.14
N ALA A 89 -23.47 -0.77 9.88
CA ALA A 89 -23.75 0.08 8.73
C ALA A 89 -23.04 1.46 8.79
N SER A 90 -22.55 1.88 9.97
CA SER A 90 -21.80 3.14 10.11
C SER A 90 -20.34 3.02 9.68
N LEU A 91 -19.83 1.79 9.54
CA LEU A 91 -18.47 1.50 9.10
C LEU A 91 -18.45 1.16 7.61
N HIS A 92 -17.52 1.78 6.89
CA HIS A 92 -17.29 1.54 5.45
C HIS A 92 -15.96 0.87 5.18
N GLY A 93 -15.02 0.95 6.13
CA GLY A 93 -13.73 0.28 6.06
C GLY A 93 -13.44 -0.51 7.32
N ILE A 94 -12.82 -1.67 7.15
CA ILE A 94 -12.26 -2.49 8.21
C ILE A 94 -10.81 -2.78 7.86
N LEU A 95 -9.93 -2.56 8.83
CA LEU A 95 -8.52 -2.94 8.75
C LEU A 95 -8.19 -3.84 9.94
N VAL A 96 -7.69 -5.03 9.67
CA VAL A 96 -7.03 -5.87 10.68
C VAL A 96 -5.52 -5.71 10.50
N GLN A 97 -4.84 -5.14 11.49
CA GLN A 97 -3.42 -4.84 11.42
C GLN A 97 -2.59 -6.14 11.44
N LEU A 98 -1.69 -6.26 10.45
CA LEU A 98 -0.73 -7.36 10.34
C LEU A 98 0.67 -6.95 10.82
N PRO A 99 1.52 -7.90 11.24
CA PRO A 99 1.22 -9.33 11.42
C PRO A 99 0.34 -9.59 12.64
N LEU A 100 -0.48 -10.64 12.58
CA LEU A 100 -1.15 -11.16 13.78
C LEU A 100 -0.17 -11.98 14.64
N PRO A 101 -0.45 -12.17 15.94
CA PRO A 101 0.21 -13.17 16.76
C PRO A 101 0.30 -14.54 16.09
N LYS A 102 1.39 -15.29 16.36
CA LYS A 102 1.76 -16.51 15.60
C LYS A 102 0.74 -17.64 15.67
N HIS A 103 -0.08 -17.71 16.71
CA HIS A 103 -1.13 -18.73 16.86
C HIS A 103 -2.38 -18.42 16.03
N LEU A 104 -2.51 -17.20 15.50
CA LEU A 104 -3.63 -16.79 14.65
C LEU A 104 -3.29 -16.97 13.17
N ASN A 105 -4.29 -17.43 12.42
CA ASN A 105 -4.21 -17.46 10.96
C ASN A 105 -4.85 -16.19 10.40
N SER A 106 -4.04 -15.36 9.74
CA SER A 106 -4.50 -14.08 9.18
C SER A 106 -5.38 -14.27 7.95
N GLU A 107 -5.17 -15.32 7.14
CA GLU A 107 -5.88 -15.47 5.87
C GLU A 107 -7.40 -15.61 6.07
N PRO A 108 -7.91 -16.50 6.95
CA PRO A 108 -9.36 -16.59 7.20
C PRO A 108 -9.97 -15.30 7.77
N ILE A 109 -9.18 -14.51 8.52
CA ILE A 109 -9.65 -13.23 9.06
C ILE A 109 -9.73 -12.17 7.97
N ILE A 110 -8.74 -12.08 7.09
CA ILE A 110 -8.76 -11.16 5.95
C ILE A 110 -9.94 -11.52 5.03
N GLN A 111 -10.13 -12.80 4.73
CA GLN A 111 -11.23 -13.26 3.87
C GLN A 111 -12.61 -13.22 4.54
N SER A 112 -12.70 -12.94 5.84
CA SER A 112 -13.99 -12.74 6.51
C SER A 112 -14.44 -11.28 6.48
N ILE A 113 -13.57 -10.33 6.14
CA ILE A 113 -13.93 -8.92 5.92
C ILE A 113 -14.74 -8.84 4.62
N LEU A 114 -15.91 -8.18 4.64
CA LEU A 114 -16.69 -7.99 3.41
C LEU A 114 -15.84 -7.28 2.33
N PRO A 115 -15.84 -7.73 1.06
CA PRO A 115 -15.00 -7.14 0.01
C PRO A 115 -15.17 -5.63 -0.15
N GLU A 116 -16.39 -5.12 0.02
CA GLU A 116 -16.71 -3.69 -0.02
C GLU A 116 -16.22 -2.89 1.19
N LYS A 117 -15.85 -3.57 2.29
CA LYS A 117 -15.25 -2.98 3.50
C LYS A 117 -13.76 -3.28 3.64
N ASP A 118 -13.18 -4.11 2.78
CA ASP A 118 -11.76 -4.42 2.72
C ASP A 118 -10.97 -3.25 2.09
N VAL A 119 -10.83 -2.19 2.87
CA VAL A 119 -10.15 -0.95 2.45
C VAL A 119 -8.63 -1.10 2.35
N ASP A 120 -8.06 -2.21 2.82
CA ASP A 120 -6.66 -2.55 2.58
C ASP A 120 -6.44 -3.39 1.30
N GLY A 121 -7.53 -3.79 0.63
CA GLY A 121 -7.55 -4.46 -0.67
C GLY A 121 -6.91 -5.84 -0.66
N LEU A 122 -7.04 -6.59 0.44
CA LEU A 122 -6.40 -7.89 0.65
C LEU A 122 -7.34 -9.08 0.41
N HIS A 123 -8.64 -8.84 0.28
CA HIS A 123 -9.66 -9.85 0.02
C HIS A 123 -9.53 -10.40 -1.41
N VAL A 124 -9.69 -11.72 -1.57
CA VAL A 124 -9.48 -12.40 -2.85
C VAL A 124 -10.42 -11.90 -3.95
N VAL A 125 -11.65 -11.53 -3.59
CA VAL A 125 -12.61 -10.90 -4.51
C VAL A 125 -12.08 -9.58 -5.08
N ASN A 126 -11.47 -8.73 -4.25
CA ASN A 126 -10.89 -7.46 -4.71
C ASN A 126 -9.65 -7.70 -5.59
N ALA A 127 -8.81 -8.66 -5.23
CA ALA A 127 -7.69 -9.08 -6.06
C ALA A 127 -8.15 -9.68 -7.41
N GLY A 128 -9.24 -10.45 -7.40
CA GLY A 128 -9.86 -11.03 -8.59
C GLY A 128 -10.42 -9.96 -9.53
N LYS A 129 -11.15 -8.98 -8.98
CA LYS A 129 -11.65 -7.82 -9.75
C LYS A 129 -10.51 -7.07 -10.43
N LEU A 130 -9.43 -6.76 -9.69
CA LEU A 130 -8.22 -6.16 -10.27
C LEU A 130 -7.63 -7.02 -11.39
N ALA A 131 -7.49 -8.33 -11.18
CA ALA A 131 -6.94 -9.24 -12.19
C ALA A 131 -7.79 -9.35 -13.46
N THR A 132 -9.12 -9.14 -13.35
CA THR A 132 -10.03 -9.11 -14.50
C THR A 132 -10.21 -7.72 -15.12
N GLY A 133 -9.52 -6.69 -14.59
CA GLY A 133 -9.62 -5.31 -15.07
C GLY A 133 -10.79 -4.51 -14.51
N ASP A 134 -11.52 -5.02 -13.52
CA ASP A 134 -12.60 -4.30 -12.81
C ASP A 134 -11.99 -3.38 -11.73
N LEU A 135 -11.43 -2.25 -12.17
CA LEU A 135 -10.87 -1.23 -11.29
C LEU A 135 -11.95 -0.39 -10.57
N ASP A 136 -13.14 -0.30 -11.16
CA ASP A 136 -14.22 0.54 -10.64
C ASP A 136 -15.08 -0.17 -9.58
N GLY A 137 -15.12 -1.51 -9.59
CA GLY A 137 -15.84 -2.34 -8.63
C GLY A 137 -14.99 -2.88 -7.49
N GLY A 138 -13.66 -2.92 -7.63
CA GLY A 138 -12.73 -3.42 -6.62
C GLY A 138 -12.18 -2.33 -5.69
N LEU A 139 -11.72 -2.71 -4.50
CA LEU A 139 -10.79 -1.90 -3.71
C LEU A 139 -9.37 -2.44 -3.93
N VAL A 140 -8.44 -1.57 -4.31
CA VAL A 140 -7.06 -1.97 -4.65
C VAL A 140 -6.19 -1.92 -3.40
N SER A 141 -5.27 -2.87 -3.26
CA SER A 141 -4.34 -2.85 -2.13
C SER A 141 -3.58 -1.53 -2.03
N CYS A 142 -3.48 -0.99 -0.81
CA CYS A 142 -3.04 0.39 -0.57
C CYS A 142 -1.62 0.68 -1.07
N THR A 143 -0.69 -0.22 -0.80
CA THR A 143 0.73 -0.04 -1.14
C THR A 143 0.99 -0.05 -2.66
N PRO A 144 0.49 -1.02 -3.45
CA PRO A 144 0.64 -0.96 -4.91
C PRO A 144 -0.16 0.19 -5.52
N ALA A 145 -1.34 0.55 -5.00
CA ALA A 145 -2.06 1.74 -5.46
C ALA A 145 -1.24 3.02 -5.22
N GLY A 146 -0.60 3.14 -4.06
CA GLY A 146 0.27 4.27 -3.73
C GLY A 146 1.51 4.36 -4.62
N ALA A 147 2.15 3.21 -4.90
CA ALA A 147 3.26 3.13 -5.84
C ALA A 147 2.84 3.54 -7.26
N MET A 148 1.62 3.18 -7.68
CA MET A 148 1.08 3.54 -8.99
C MET A 148 0.92 5.06 -9.16
N VAL A 149 0.61 5.80 -8.09
CA VAL A 149 0.55 7.29 -8.13
C VAL A 149 1.90 7.87 -8.54
N PHE A 150 3.01 7.32 -8.04
CA PHE A 150 4.36 7.77 -8.43
C PHE A 150 4.67 7.49 -9.90
N VAL A 151 4.31 6.29 -10.36
CA VAL A 151 4.49 5.89 -11.76
C VAL A 151 3.70 6.82 -12.67
N LYS A 152 2.42 7.05 -12.37
CA LYS A 152 1.54 7.92 -13.16
C LYS A 152 1.97 9.39 -13.15
N ARG A 153 2.45 9.91 -12.03
CA ARG A 153 3.03 11.27 -11.98
C ARG A 153 4.28 11.42 -12.83
N THR A 154 5.00 10.33 -13.08
CA THR A 154 6.24 10.35 -13.86
C THR A 154 5.97 10.16 -15.35
N HIS A 155 5.07 9.24 -15.71
CA HIS A 155 4.88 8.79 -17.09
C HIS A 155 3.51 9.14 -17.70
N GLY A 156 2.56 9.62 -16.88
CA GLY A 156 1.16 9.80 -17.27
C GLY A 156 0.28 8.58 -16.96
N GLU A 157 -1.01 8.69 -17.30
CA GLU A 157 -2.00 7.63 -17.04
C GLU A 157 -1.86 6.42 -17.98
N ASP A 158 -1.34 6.63 -19.19
CA ASP A 158 -1.12 5.59 -20.20
C ASP A 158 0.37 5.22 -20.25
N LEU A 159 0.68 3.98 -19.88
CA LEU A 159 2.03 3.42 -19.85
C LEU A 159 2.33 2.57 -21.10
N SER A 160 1.54 2.72 -22.16
CA SER A 160 1.70 2.01 -23.43
C SER A 160 3.14 2.06 -23.93
N GLY A 161 3.71 0.88 -24.20
CA GLY A 161 5.08 0.73 -24.73
C GLY A 161 6.19 0.72 -23.68
N LEU A 162 5.89 1.02 -22.41
CA LEU A 162 6.88 0.92 -21.33
C LEU A 162 7.02 -0.53 -20.83
N ASN A 163 8.25 -0.93 -20.54
CA ASN A 163 8.56 -2.20 -19.89
C ASN A 163 8.63 -2.00 -18.37
N ALA A 164 7.73 -2.63 -17.63
CA ALA A 164 7.75 -2.62 -16.18
C ALA A 164 8.21 -3.97 -15.62
N VAL A 165 9.19 -3.95 -14.72
CA VAL A 165 9.66 -5.13 -14.00
C VAL A 165 9.30 -4.97 -12.52
N VAL A 166 8.55 -5.94 -12.00
CA VAL A 166 8.22 -6.02 -10.56
C VAL A 166 9.03 -7.16 -9.95
N ILE A 167 9.97 -6.83 -9.07
CA ILE A 167 10.74 -7.82 -8.30
C ILE A 167 9.98 -8.11 -7.01
N GLY A 168 9.38 -9.30 -6.94
CA GLY A 168 8.52 -9.72 -5.85
C GLY A 168 7.14 -10.14 -6.37
N ARG A 169 6.60 -11.23 -5.80
CA ARG A 169 5.32 -11.82 -6.23
C ARG A 169 4.37 -12.12 -5.05
N SER A 170 4.50 -11.34 -3.98
CA SER A 170 3.61 -11.45 -2.83
C SER A 170 2.17 -11.15 -3.23
N ASN A 171 1.22 -11.75 -2.53
CA ASN A 171 -0.21 -11.48 -2.73
C ASN A 171 -0.56 -10.03 -2.34
N LEU A 172 0.13 -9.48 -1.33
CA LEU A 172 -0.15 -8.15 -0.78
C LEU A 172 0.46 -6.99 -1.59
N PHE A 173 1.42 -7.26 -2.48
CA PHE A 173 2.07 -6.20 -3.25
C PHE A 173 2.43 -6.61 -4.67
N GLY A 174 3.30 -7.61 -4.85
CA GLY A 174 3.93 -7.86 -6.16
C GLY A 174 2.92 -8.20 -7.26
N LYS A 175 1.97 -9.09 -6.96
CA LYS A 175 0.89 -9.45 -7.89
C LYS A 175 -0.04 -8.27 -8.20
N PRO A 176 -0.64 -7.56 -7.21
CA PRO A 176 -1.50 -6.42 -7.51
C PRO A 176 -0.75 -5.28 -8.22
N MET A 177 0.52 -5.00 -7.88
CA MET A 177 1.30 -3.99 -8.60
C MET A 177 1.46 -4.32 -10.08
N ALA A 178 1.77 -5.58 -10.39
CA ALA A 178 1.89 -6.05 -11.76
C ALA A 178 0.56 -5.89 -12.54
N GLN A 179 -0.57 -6.19 -11.91
CA GLN A 179 -1.89 -6.01 -12.53
C GLN A 179 -2.24 -4.53 -12.75
N LEU A 180 -1.88 -3.63 -11.83
CA LEU A 180 -2.10 -2.19 -12.01
C LEU A 180 -1.28 -1.62 -13.18
N LEU A 181 -0.02 -2.04 -13.31
CA LEU A 181 0.84 -1.64 -14.43
C LEU A 181 0.29 -2.16 -15.76
N LEU A 182 -0.17 -3.42 -15.77
CA LEU A 182 -0.79 -4.03 -16.95
C LEU A 182 -2.09 -3.32 -17.34
N ALA A 183 -2.93 -2.99 -16.36
CA ALA A 183 -4.18 -2.25 -16.58
C ALA A 183 -3.95 -0.83 -17.11
N ALA A 184 -2.75 -0.27 -16.90
CA ALA A 184 -2.29 0.98 -17.49
C ALA A 184 -1.47 0.78 -18.79
N ASN A 185 -1.58 -0.38 -19.44
CA ASN A 185 -0.95 -0.73 -20.73
C ASN A 185 0.56 -0.97 -20.74
N ALA A 186 1.22 -1.07 -19.58
CA ALA A 186 2.64 -1.44 -19.56
C ALA A 186 2.84 -2.91 -19.96
N THR A 187 3.97 -3.23 -20.59
CA THR A 187 4.45 -4.61 -20.72
C THR A 187 5.08 -5.04 -19.39
N VAL A 188 4.50 -6.02 -18.70
CA VAL A 188 4.89 -6.36 -17.33
C VAL A 188 5.63 -7.68 -17.23
N THR A 189 6.80 -7.66 -16.59
CA THR A 189 7.54 -8.86 -16.16
C THR A 189 7.54 -8.97 -14.64
N ILE A 190 7.04 -10.09 -14.11
CA ILE A 190 7.09 -10.40 -12.68
C ILE A 190 8.32 -11.27 -12.42
N ALA A 191 9.28 -10.73 -11.66
CA ALA A 191 10.51 -11.41 -11.28
C ALA A 191 10.49 -11.83 -9.79
N HIS A 192 11.27 -12.85 -9.43
CA HIS A 192 11.31 -13.39 -8.07
C HIS A 192 12.59 -14.19 -7.80
N SER A 193 12.70 -14.80 -6.62
CA SER A 193 13.86 -15.59 -6.17
C SER A 193 14.24 -16.80 -7.03
N ARG A 194 13.47 -17.11 -8.07
CA ARG A 194 13.73 -18.22 -9.03
C ARG A 194 13.90 -17.71 -10.46
N THR A 195 13.91 -16.40 -10.67
CA THR A 195 14.23 -15.79 -11.96
C THR A 195 15.70 -16.01 -12.24
N LYS A 196 16.01 -16.63 -13.39
CA LYS A 196 17.39 -16.77 -13.87
C LYS A 196 17.89 -15.41 -14.33
N ASP A 197 19.10 -15.05 -13.89
CA ASP A 197 19.75 -13.77 -14.22
C ASP A 197 18.83 -12.56 -13.98
N LEU A 198 18.46 -12.38 -12.71
CA LEU A 198 17.56 -11.31 -12.29
C LEU A 198 18.07 -9.92 -12.70
N ALA A 199 19.39 -9.69 -12.65
CA ALA A 199 20.00 -8.44 -13.05
C ALA A 199 19.75 -8.13 -14.54
N ALA A 200 19.92 -9.12 -15.43
CA ALA A 200 19.64 -8.95 -16.85
C ALA A 200 18.16 -8.64 -17.14
N VAL A 201 17.24 -9.26 -16.39
CA VAL A 201 15.80 -8.94 -16.50
C VAL A 201 15.54 -7.48 -16.11
N CYS A 202 16.12 -7.02 -15.01
CA CYS A 202 15.92 -5.66 -14.50
C CYS A 202 16.48 -4.57 -15.44
N ARG A 203 17.56 -4.85 -16.16
CA ARG A 203 18.17 -3.90 -17.11
C ARG A 203 17.27 -3.52 -18.29
N ASN A 204 16.18 -4.25 -18.52
CA ASN A 204 15.20 -3.92 -19.55
C ASN A 204 14.06 -3.01 -19.05
N ALA A 205 14.00 -2.72 -17.75
CA ALA A 205 12.88 -2.02 -17.13
C ALA A 205 12.96 -0.51 -17.35
N ASP A 206 11.94 0.06 -17.99
CA ASP A 206 11.65 1.51 -17.93
C ASP A 206 11.11 1.89 -16.54
N ILE A 207 10.35 0.98 -15.93
CA ILE A 207 9.81 1.09 -14.57
C ILE A 207 10.28 -0.14 -13.77
N LEU A 208 11.16 0.06 -12.81
CA LEU A 208 11.65 -1.00 -11.93
C LEU A 208 11.04 -0.86 -10.53
N VAL A 209 10.24 -1.85 -10.12
CA VAL A 209 9.63 -1.89 -8.78
C VAL A 209 10.30 -2.99 -7.95
N ALA A 210 10.90 -2.63 -6.83
CA ALA A 210 11.56 -3.56 -5.91
C ALA A 210 10.72 -3.75 -4.63
N ALA A 211 10.26 -4.98 -4.38
CA ALA A 211 9.45 -5.36 -3.22
C ALA A 211 9.80 -6.78 -2.74
N VAL A 212 11.05 -6.96 -2.32
CA VAL A 212 11.64 -8.24 -1.91
C VAL A 212 11.93 -8.35 -0.42
N GLY A 213 11.98 -7.23 0.31
CA GLY A 213 12.32 -7.21 1.74
C GLY A 213 13.75 -7.67 2.01
N ARG A 214 14.71 -7.21 1.19
CA ARG A 214 16.13 -7.52 1.30
C ARG A 214 16.93 -6.23 1.13
N PRO A 215 17.67 -5.78 2.15
CA PRO A 215 18.33 -4.48 2.15
C PRO A 215 19.29 -4.34 0.97
N GLU A 216 19.12 -3.27 0.19
CA GLU A 216 20.05 -2.83 -0.87
C GLU A 216 20.42 -3.94 -1.87
N MET A 217 19.50 -4.87 -2.15
CA MET A 217 19.70 -6.00 -3.05
C MET A 217 19.84 -5.56 -4.52
N VAL A 218 19.02 -4.61 -4.96
CA VAL A 218 19.08 -4.07 -6.32
C VAL A 218 20.24 -3.08 -6.41
N LYS A 219 21.19 -3.38 -7.31
CA LYS A 219 22.42 -2.61 -7.51
C LYS A 219 22.34 -1.75 -8.77
N ALA A 220 23.25 -0.79 -8.92
CA ALA A 220 23.27 0.16 -10.03
C ALA A 220 23.31 -0.53 -11.41
N ASP A 221 24.04 -1.65 -11.54
CA ASP A 221 24.16 -2.42 -12.79
C ASP A 221 22.89 -3.22 -13.16
N TRP A 222 21.85 -3.19 -12.30
CA TRP A 222 20.54 -3.76 -12.57
C TRP A 222 19.58 -2.72 -13.17
N VAL A 223 19.89 -1.43 -12.99
CA VAL A 223 19.00 -0.33 -13.37
C VAL A 223 19.29 0.09 -14.81
N LYS A 224 18.25 0.16 -15.63
CA LYS A 224 18.36 0.74 -16.98
C LYS A 224 18.65 2.24 -16.85
N PRO A 225 19.63 2.80 -17.57
CA PRO A 225 19.85 4.25 -17.61
C PRO A 225 18.56 4.99 -17.98
N GLY A 226 18.18 5.95 -17.13
CA GLY A 226 16.95 6.73 -17.31
C GLY A 226 15.66 6.07 -16.79
N ALA A 227 15.73 4.93 -16.10
CA ALA A 227 14.55 4.28 -15.53
C ALA A 227 13.91 5.06 -14.37
N THR A 228 12.65 4.75 -14.11
CA THR A 228 11.96 5.06 -12.84
C THR A 228 12.10 3.88 -11.89
N VAL A 229 12.65 4.12 -10.71
CA VAL A 229 12.87 3.11 -9.67
C VAL A 229 11.94 3.36 -8.48
N ILE A 230 11.06 2.41 -8.21
CA ILE A 230 10.16 2.41 -7.05
C ILE A 230 10.64 1.37 -6.04
N ASP A 231 11.17 1.85 -4.93
CA ASP A 231 11.63 1.05 -3.80
C ASP A 231 10.55 0.98 -2.72
N VAL A 232 10.00 -0.21 -2.55
CA VAL A 232 8.90 -0.53 -1.63
C VAL A 232 9.45 -1.11 -0.33
N GLY A 233 10.70 -1.61 -0.36
CA GLY A 233 11.34 -2.28 0.75
C GLY A 233 11.48 -1.35 1.96
N ILE A 234 11.26 -1.90 3.15
CA ILE A 234 11.59 -1.22 4.40
C ILE A 234 12.35 -2.22 5.26
N ASN A 235 13.67 -2.07 5.28
CA ASN A 235 14.59 -2.95 5.98
C ASN A 235 15.26 -2.17 7.12
N ARG A 236 15.25 -2.72 8.33
CA ARG A 236 15.96 -2.15 9.47
C ARG A 236 17.35 -2.77 9.57
N ILE A 237 18.38 -1.93 9.50
CA ILE A 237 19.78 -2.35 9.62
C ILE A 237 20.45 -1.62 10.78
N ALA A 238 21.53 -2.22 11.31
CA ALA A 238 22.36 -1.56 12.31
C ALA A 238 22.98 -0.28 11.72
N ALA A 239 23.07 0.76 12.56
CA ALA A 239 23.64 2.05 12.23
C ALA A 239 24.68 2.45 13.29
N PRO A 240 25.79 1.70 13.42
CA PRO A 240 26.81 1.96 14.44
C PRO A 240 27.41 3.36 14.33
N GLU A 241 27.41 3.95 13.13
CA GLU A 241 27.82 5.33 12.90
C GLU A 241 26.93 6.37 13.60
N ARG A 242 25.70 5.99 14.00
CA ARG A 242 24.78 6.82 14.79
C ARG A 242 24.85 6.57 16.29
N GLY A 243 25.72 5.65 16.72
CA GLY A 243 25.88 5.20 18.11
C GLY A 243 25.49 3.74 18.32
N ASP A 244 25.91 3.18 19.46
CA ASP A 244 25.67 1.78 19.79
C ASP A 244 24.17 1.46 19.93
N GLY A 245 23.77 0.29 19.42
CA GLY A 245 22.38 -0.16 19.36
C GLY A 245 21.46 0.66 18.44
N LYS A 246 21.96 1.67 17.70
CA LYS A 246 21.13 2.45 16.78
C LYS A 246 20.88 1.70 15.48
N THR A 247 19.74 2.00 14.87
CA THR A 247 19.33 1.42 13.58
C THR A 247 18.95 2.50 12.59
N ARG A 248 19.02 2.17 11.30
CA ARG A 248 18.49 2.99 10.19
C ARG A 248 17.60 2.14 9.30
N LEU A 249 16.71 2.81 8.58
CA LEU A 249 15.88 2.19 7.56
C LEU A 249 16.54 2.36 6.19
N VAL A 250 16.57 1.29 5.42
CA VAL A 250 17.01 1.26 4.02
C VAL A 250 16.00 0.47 3.20
N GLY A 251 15.97 0.71 1.90
CA GLY A 251 15.08 0.00 1.00
C GLY A 251 15.68 -1.27 0.44
N ASP A 252 15.02 -1.84 -0.56
CA ASP A 252 15.52 -2.97 -1.33
C ASP A 252 16.52 -2.56 -2.42
N VAL A 253 16.63 -1.27 -2.70
CA VAL A 253 17.51 -0.67 -3.69
C VAL A 253 18.68 0.01 -3.00
N ALA A 254 19.90 -0.21 -3.52
CA ALA A 254 21.09 0.54 -3.12
C ALA A 254 20.98 1.99 -3.60
N PHE A 255 20.26 2.82 -2.84
CA PHE A 255 19.81 4.15 -3.28
C PHE A 255 20.93 5.03 -3.86
N ALA A 256 22.07 5.11 -3.17
CA ALA A 256 23.16 6.01 -3.55
C ALA A 256 23.69 5.74 -4.96
N GLU A 257 24.00 4.48 -5.28
CA GLU A 257 24.52 4.08 -6.59
C GLU A 257 23.41 4.04 -7.66
N CYS A 258 22.20 3.61 -7.32
CA CYS A 258 21.08 3.56 -8.27
C CYS A 258 20.59 4.95 -8.67
N ALA A 259 20.69 5.94 -7.77
CA ALA A 259 20.38 7.33 -8.04
C ALA A 259 21.30 7.97 -9.09
N GLU A 260 22.48 7.42 -9.33
CA GLU A 260 23.37 7.90 -10.39
C GLU A 260 22.91 7.47 -11.79
N VAL A 261 22.11 6.39 -11.88
CA VAL A 261 21.66 5.76 -13.13
C VAL A 261 20.20 6.07 -13.46
N ALA A 262 19.33 6.05 -12.44
CA ALA A 262 17.89 6.28 -12.60
C ALA A 262 17.58 7.74 -12.97
N ALA A 263 16.56 7.94 -13.81
CA ALA A 263 15.99 9.28 -14.01
C ALA A 263 15.15 9.71 -12.80
N VAL A 264 14.43 8.76 -12.20
CA VAL A 264 13.53 9.00 -11.07
C VAL A 264 13.68 7.87 -10.06
N ILE A 265 13.74 8.20 -8.76
CA ILE A 265 13.87 7.19 -7.70
C ILE A 265 13.10 7.59 -6.43
N THR A 266 12.44 6.63 -5.78
CA THR A 266 11.83 6.84 -4.45
C THR A 266 12.86 6.63 -3.34
N PRO A 267 12.92 7.51 -2.32
CA PRO A 267 13.80 7.32 -1.17
C PRO A 267 13.20 6.35 -0.16
N VAL A 268 14.04 5.70 0.63
CA VAL A 268 13.63 4.95 1.82
C VAL A 268 14.43 5.45 3.03
N PRO A 269 13.76 5.94 4.10
CA PRO A 269 12.32 6.17 4.22
C PRO A 269 11.84 7.40 3.44
N GLY A 270 10.52 7.54 3.28
CA GLY A 270 9.89 8.75 2.72
C GLY A 270 9.31 8.61 1.31
N GLY A 271 9.49 7.46 0.66
CA GLY A 271 8.86 7.10 -0.62
C GLY A 271 7.49 6.45 -0.44
N VAL A 272 7.40 5.14 -0.62
CA VAL A 272 6.13 4.39 -0.69
C VAL A 272 5.36 4.33 0.65
N GLY A 273 6.05 4.24 1.79
CA GLY A 273 5.42 4.04 3.10
C GLY A 273 4.29 5.04 3.46
N PRO A 274 4.50 6.37 3.36
CA PRO A 274 3.44 7.37 3.57
C PRO A 274 2.20 7.18 2.69
N MET A 275 2.37 6.69 1.45
CA MET A 275 1.26 6.47 0.53
C MET A 275 0.33 5.33 0.98
N THR A 276 0.85 4.31 1.67
CA THR A 276 0.01 3.22 2.18
C THR A 276 -1.09 3.74 3.10
N ILE A 277 -0.78 4.71 3.97
CA ILE A 277 -1.78 5.32 4.86
C ILE A 277 -2.74 6.20 4.06
N ALA A 278 -2.22 7.00 3.11
CA ALA A 278 -3.06 7.85 2.28
C ALA A 278 -4.08 7.06 1.45
N MET A 279 -3.64 5.95 0.84
CA MET A 279 -4.51 5.09 0.05
C MET A 279 -5.52 4.31 0.89
N LEU A 280 -5.19 3.97 2.14
CA LEU A 280 -6.18 3.40 3.08
C LEU A 280 -7.34 4.38 3.32
N MET A 281 -7.02 5.68 3.52
CA MET A 281 -8.05 6.70 3.70
C MET A 281 -8.86 6.92 2.41
N ALA A 282 -8.18 6.95 1.25
CA ALA A 282 -8.81 7.03 -0.07
C ALA A 282 -9.80 5.87 -0.32
N ASN A 283 -9.38 4.63 -0.08
CA ASN A 283 -10.24 3.45 -0.20
C ASN A 283 -11.44 3.51 0.74
N THR A 284 -11.26 4.03 1.96
CA THR A 284 -12.37 4.20 2.91
C THR A 284 -13.40 5.21 2.40
N VAL A 285 -12.97 6.32 1.80
CA VAL A 285 -13.88 7.28 1.15
C VAL A 285 -14.55 6.64 -0.07
N ILE A 286 -13.83 5.93 -0.92
CA ILE A 286 -14.40 5.21 -2.07
C ILE A 286 -15.50 4.25 -1.61
N ALA A 287 -15.24 3.45 -0.56
CA ALA A 287 -16.22 2.53 0.02
C ALA A 287 -17.46 3.27 0.54
N ALA A 288 -17.28 4.41 1.21
CA ALA A 288 -18.38 5.23 1.71
C ALA A 288 -19.23 5.84 0.57
N TYR A 289 -18.60 6.36 -0.49
CA TYR A 289 -19.30 6.86 -1.68
C TYR A 289 -20.14 5.75 -2.34
N ARG A 290 -19.53 4.57 -2.57
CA ARG A 290 -20.22 3.42 -3.15
C ARG A 290 -21.41 2.99 -2.27
N LYS A 291 -21.25 2.95 -0.95
CA LYS A 291 -22.33 2.62 -0.01
C LYS A 291 -23.47 3.63 -0.04
N ALA A 292 -23.16 4.91 -0.24
CA ALA A 292 -24.14 5.98 -0.38
C ALA A 292 -24.79 6.05 -1.80
N GLY A 293 -24.45 5.14 -2.70
CA GLY A 293 -24.95 5.14 -4.08
C GLY A 293 -24.42 6.29 -4.94
N LYS A 294 -23.26 6.87 -4.57
CA LYS A 294 -22.59 7.97 -5.26
C LYS A 294 -21.41 7.45 -6.09
N THR A 295 -21.06 8.17 -7.15
CA THR A 295 -19.85 7.92 -7.93
C THR A 295 -18.62 8.24 -7.08
N ALA A 296 -17.74 7.26 -6.87
CA ALA A 296 -16.56 7.45 -6.06
C ALA A 296 -15.53 8.37 -6.73
N PRO A 297 -14.80 9.21 -5.96
CA PRO A 297 -13.72 10.03 -6.47
C PRO A 297 -12.50 9.17 -6.89
N LYS A 298 -11.63 9.77 -7.72
CA LYS A 298 -10.31 9.23 -8.07
C LYS A 298 -9.23 10.07 -7.37
N PHE A 299 -8.20 9.41 -6.85
CA PHE A 299 -7.13 10.02 -6.04
C PHE A 299 -5.76 9.78 -6.66
#